data_AF-M3SAK6-F1
#
_entry.id   AF-M3SAK6-F1
#
_cell.length_a   1.000
_cell.length_b   1.000
_cell.length_c   1.000
_cell.angle_alpha   90.00
_cell.angle_beta   90.00
_cell.angle_gamma   90.00
#
_symmetry.space_group_name_H-M   'P 1'
#
loop_
_entity.id
_entity.type
_entity.pdbx_description
1 polymer ?
#
loop_
_entity_poly.entity_id
_entity_poly.type
_entity_poly.pdbx_seq_one_letter_code
_entity_poly.pdbx_strand_id
1 'polypeptide(L)'
;MKKLLLFSIFIVGVITLFLFEALVIYDYPTVSNSRLSHLKSVFLKSNDLVYPESMSGYSTYNENSFAFQLIYVTDNDKYNVEDNKFISKIHFGMISKIDNKWSFTENTQKSFQTQTQLNYNGRGNELSEVIQYFNNLYVFDDKTGVIAQLDLDHKNFYPWIIIADGNGNQTSGAKNEWATVVGDKLYVGSHGPNTYDSLGRVDRTNKYYIQKVNKEGSFEYEDWSG
;
A
#
# COMPACT_ATOMS: atom_id res chain seq x y z
N MET A 1 -23.72 -9.85 59.65
CA MET A 1 -23.82 -8.81 58.61
C MET A 1 -22.78 -8.96 57.49
N LYS A 2 -21.46 -9.00 57.75
CA LYS A 2 -20.43 -9.11 56.68
C LYS A 2 -20.57 -10.33 55.75
N LYS A 3 -20.94 -11.51 56.28
CA LYS A 3 -21.16 -12.72 55.46
C LYS A 3 -22.34 -12.61 54.50
N LEU A 4 -23.40 -11.90 54.90
CA LEU A 4 -24.60 -11.68 54.07
C LEU A 4 -24.30 -10.71 52.91
N LEU A 5 -23.46 -9.69 53.17
CA LEU A 5 -22.97 -8.74 52.17
C LEU A 5 -22.08 -9.42 51.12
N LEU A 6 -21.14 -10.27 51.56
CA LEU A 6 -20.26 -11.01 50.65
C LEU A 6 -21.06 -11.99 49.76
N PHE A 7 -22.07 -12.65 50.32
CA PHE A 7 -22.95 -13.54 49.57
C PHE A 7 -23.78 -12.81 48.51
N SER A 8 -24.26 -11.60 48.82
CA SER A 8 -25.00 -10.78 47.85
C SER A 8 -24.11 -10.24 46.73
N ILE A 9 -22.88 -9.83 47.03
CA ILE A 9 -21.90 -9.43 46.00
C ILE A 9 -21.58 -10.61 45.06
N PHE A 10 -21.41 -11.82 45.61
CA PHE A 10 -21.17 -13.02 44.81
C PHE A 10 -22.32 -13.33 43.85
N ILE A 11 -23.58 -13.26 44.33
CA ILE A 11 -24.76 -13.49 43.48
C ILE A 11 -24.84 -12.46 42.35
N VAL A 12 -24.61 -11.18 42.65
CA VAL A 12 -24.62 -10.13 41.62
C VAL A 12 -23.54 -10.39 40.57
N GLY A 13 -22.33 -10.78 40.99
CA GLY A 13 -21.24 -11.12 40.08
C GLY A 13 -21.57 -12.27 39.13
N VAL A 14 -22.19 -13.34 39.65
CA VAL A 14 -22.62 -14.48 38.82
C VAL A 14 -23.70 -14.06 37.82
N ILE A 15 -24.69 -13.27 38.25
CA ILE A 15 -25.75 -12.76 37.35
C ILE A 15 -25.15 -11.89 36.24
N THR A 16 -24.20 -11.00 36.57
CA THR A 16 -23.54 -10.16 35.55
C THR A 16 -22.76 -10.97 34.53
N LEU A 17 -22.11 -12.07 34.95
CA LEU A 17 -21.36 -12.94 34.04
C LEU A 17 -22.30 -13.67 33.07
N PHE A 18 -23.41 -14.23 33.59
CA PHE A 18 -24.43 -14.88 32.76
C PHE A 18 -25.09 -13.91 31.76
N LEU A 19 -25.36 -12.67 32.17
CA LEU A 19 -25.90 -11.65 31.28
C LEU A 19 -24.91 -11.27 30.17
N PHE A 20 -23.61 -11.23 30.47
CA PHE A 20 -22.57 -10.96 29.48
C PHE A 20 -22.46 -12.12 28.46
N GLU A 21 -22.44 -13.37 28.92
CA GLU A 21 -22.43 -14.54 28.02
C GLU A 21 -23.66 -14.60 27.12
N ALA A 22 -24.85 -14.29 27.65
CA ALA A 22 -26.07 -14.23 26.86
C ALA A 22 -26.01 -13.14 25.77
N LEU A 23 -25.41 -11.99 26.08
CA LEU A 23 -25.23 -10.90 25.12
C LEU A 23 -24.27 -11.30 23.98
N VAL A 24 -23.15 -11.95 24.32
CA VAL A 24 -22.18 -12.47 23.34
C VAL A 24 -22.81 -13.52 22.42
N ILE A 25 -23.65 -14.41 22.95
CA ILE A 25 -24.36 -15.42 22.16
C ILE A 25 -25.42 -14.77 21.27
N TYR A 26 -26.13 -13.76 21.77
CA TYR A 26 -27.14 -13.02 21.01
C TYR A 26 -26.53 -12.23 19.83
N ASP A 27 -25.34 -11.65 20.01
CA ASP A 27 -24.61 -10.91 18.97
C ASP A 27 -23.77 -11.81 18.04
N TYR A 28 -23.63 -13.10 18.35
CA TYR A 28 -22.86 -14.03 17.51
C TYR A 28 -23.40 -14.20 16.07
N PRO A 29 -24.73 -14.31 15.83
CA PRO A 29 -25.28 -14.44 14.48
C PRO A 29 -25.09 -13.18 13.62
N THR A 30 -25.09 -11.99 14.22
CA THR A 30 -24.86 -10.71 13.53
C THR A 30 -23.39 -10.52 13.17
N VAL A 31 -22.46 -11.00 14.00
CA VAL A 31 -21.01 -10.98 13.71
C VAL A 31 -20.58 -12.09 12.74
N SER A 32 -21.26 -13.24 12.76
CA SER A 32 -20.98 -14.38 11.85
C SER A 32 -21.44 -14.10 10.41
N ASN A 33 -22.62 -13.49 10.24
CA ASN A 33 -23.20 -13.26 8.92
C ASN A 33 -22.49 -12.16 8.09
N SER A 34 -21.70 -11.28 8.73
CA SER A 34 -20.92 -10.26 8.02
C SER A 34 -19.64 -10.81 7.35
N ARG A 35 -19.17 -12.01 7.73
CA ARG A 35 -17.98 -12.62 7.14
C ARG A 35 -18.26 -13.47 5.90
N LEU A 36 -19.48 -13.97 5.72
CA LEU A 36 -19.80 -14.92 4.65
C LEU A 36 -20.06 -14.25 3.29
N SER A 37 -20.37 -12.95 3.26
CA SER A 37 -20.54 -12.19 2.02
C SER A 37 -19.21 -11.82 1.34
N HIS A 38 -18.08 -11.95 2.04
CA HIS A 38 -16.75 -11.63 1.53
C HIS A 38 -16.00 -12.81 0.89
N LEU A 39 -16.59 -14.02 0.90
CA LEU A 39 -16.02 -15.23 0.28
C LEU A 39 -16.66 -15.60 -1.06
N LYS A 40 -17.40 -14.68 -1.69
CA LYS A 40 -17.69 -14.75 -3.13
C LYS A 40 -16.47 -14.27 -3.92
N SER A 41 -15.34 -14.98 -3.79
CA SER A 41 -14.26 -14.94 -4.79
C SER A 41 -14.76 -15.68 -6.04
N VAL A 42 -15.62 -15.01 -6.79
CA VAL A 42 -16.08 -15.46 -8.09
C VAL A 42 -15.13 -14.84 -9.11
N PHE A 43 -14.23 -15.66 -9.65
CA PHE A 43 -13.44 -15.47 -10.86
C PHE A 43 -13.64 -14.10 -11.55
N LEU A 44 -12.80 -13.13 -11.20
CA LEU A 44 -12.76 -11.85 -11.89
C LEU A 44 -12.23 -12.10 -13.31
N LYS A 45 -13.02 -11.71 -14.30
CA LYS A 45 -12.56 -11.73 -15.69
C LYS A 45 -11.64 -10.53 -15.87
N SER A 46 -10.65 -10.62 -16.75
CA SER A 46 -9.64 -9.58 -17.03
C SER A 46 -10.18 -8.17 -17.33
N ASN A 47 -11.50 -8.01 -17.49
CA ASN A 47 -12.20 -6.73 -17.71
C ASN A 47 -12.52 -5.96 -16.40
N ASP A 48 -12.18 -6.50 -15.23
CA ASP A 48 -12.48 -5.87 -13.92
C ASP A 48 -11.41 -4.84 -13.47
N LEU A 49 -10.44 -4.53 -14.33
CA LEU A 49 -9.49 -3.45 -14.11
C LEU A 49 -10.16 -2.10 -14.44
N VAL A 50 -10.77 -1.48 -13.43
CA VAL A 50 -11.32 -0.13 -13.55
C VAL A 50 -10.23 0.88 -13.18
N TYR A 51 -9.68 1.53 -14.19
CA TYR A 51 -8.79 2.68 -13.99
C TYR A 51 -9.59 3.82 -13.30
N PRO A 52 -9.16 4.34 -12.13
CA PRO A 52 -9.77 5.48 -11.46
C PRO A 52 -9.53 6.74 -12.29
N GLU A 53 -10.13 7.85 -11.88
CA GLU A 53 -10.09 9.12 -12.63
C GLU A 53 -8.66 9.53 -13.06
N SER A 54 -7.63 9.23 -12.27
CA SER A 54 -6.22 9.53 -12.60
C SER A 54 -5.66 8.82 -13.82
N MET A 55 -6.27 7.68 -14.21
CA MET A 55 -5.95 6.90 -15.41
C MET A 55 -7.19 6.74 -16.30
N SER A 56 -8.25 7.52 -16.05
CA SER A 56 -9.44 7.54 -16.90
C SER A 56 -9.02 8.01 -18.29
N GLY A 57 -9.17 7.11 -19.26
CA GLY A 57 -8.68 7.33 -20.63
C GLY A 57 -7.37 6.63 -20.98
N TYR A 58 -6.73 5.87 -20.08
CA TYR A 58 -5.60 5.03 -20.50
C TYR A 58 -5.99 4.09 -21.64
N SER A 59 -7.18 3.49 -21.55
CA SER A 59 -7.77 2.65 -22.60
C SER A 59 -8.15 3.40 -23.87
N THR A 60 -8.18 4.73 -23.86
CA THR A 60 -8.45 5.55 -25.05
C THR A 60 -7.15 5.99 -25.74
N TYR A 61 -6.01 5.86 -25.09
CA TYR A 61 -4.72 6.09 -25.70
C TYR A 61 -4.40 5.03 -26.76
N ASN A 62 -3.87 5.48 -27.88
CA ASN A 62 -3.43 4.64 -29.00
C ASN A 62 -2.21 5.28 -29.67
N GLU A 63 -1.70 4.65 -30.73
CA GLU A 63 -0.55 5.13 -31.51
C GLU A 63 -0.70 6.55 -32.11
N ASN A 64 -1.94 7.03 -32.27
CA ASN A 64 -2.22 8.39 -32.75
C ASN A 64 -2.42 9.40 -31.60
N SER A 65 -2.39 8.96 -30.34
CA SER A 65 -2.47 9.85 -29.20
C SER A 65 -1.25 10.76 -29.15
N PHE A 66 -1.51 12.05 -28.98
CA PHE A 66 -0.50 13.10 -28.95
C PHE A 66 -0.45 13.83 -27.62
N ALA A 67 -1.20 13.39 -26.61
CA ALA A 67 -1.18 13.94 -25.27
C ALA A 67 -1.50 12.87 -24.22
N PHE A 68 -0.78 12.89 -23.10
CA PHE A 68 -0.88 11.95 -21.99
C PHE A 68 -0.85 12.71 -20.67
N GLN A 69 -1.79 12.42 -19.79
CA GLN A 69 -1.75 12.93 -18.42
C GLN A 69 -0.79 12.08 -17.60
N LEU A 70 -0.06 12.72 -16.69
CA LEU A 70 0.91 12.09 -15.82
C LEU A 70 0.61 12.40 -14.35
N ILE A 71 0.91 11.41 -13.52
CA ILE A 71 1.16 11.57 -12.09
C ILE A 71 2.59 11.10 -11.81
N TYR A 72 3.28 11.78 -10.91
CA TYR A 72 4.61 11.38 -10.44
C TYR A 72 4.78 11.78 -8.99
N VAL A 73 5.63 11.04 -8.29
CA VAL A 73 5.89 11.19 -6.85
C VAL A 73 7.35 11.51 -6.61
N THR A 74 7.66 12.10 -5.46
CA THR A 74 9.03 12.47 -5.11
C THR A 74 9.64 11.52 -4.11
N ASP A 75 10.91 11.21 -4.30
CA ASP A 75 11.79 10.66 -3.28
C ASP A 75 12.97 11.64 -3.11
N ASN A 76 12.99 12.39 -2.00
CA ASN A 76 14.15 13.23 -1.64
C ASN A 76 15.00 12.57 -0.55
N ASP A 77 15.03 11.24 -0.51
CA ASP A 77 15.79 10.49 0.49
C ASP A 77 15.41 10.91 1.93
N LYS A 78 16.39 10.93 2.84
CA LYS A 78 16.30 11.41 4.22
C LYS A 78 15.79 12.84 4.38
N TYR A 79 15.62 13.59 3.29
CA TYR A 79 15.10 14.96 3.32
C TYR A 79 13.57 15.02 3.17
N ASN A 80 12.90 13.87 3.07
CA ASN A 80 11.44 13.74 3.16
C ASN A 80 10.93 13.96 4.60
N VAL A 81 11.32 15.06 5.24
CA VAL A 81 10.98 15.39 6.63
C VAL A 81 10.53 16.84 6.73
N GLU A 82 9.39 17.06 7.38
CA GLU A 82 8.89 18.38 7.77
C GLU A 82 8.37 18.27 9.21
N ASP A 83 8.91 19.11 10.11
CA ASP A 83 8.73 19.02 11.55
C ASP A 83 9.04 17.60 12.09
N ASN A 84 8.01 16.90 12.59
CA ASN A 84 8.08 15.53 13.14
C ASN A 84 7.33 14.53 12.25
N LYS A 85 7.24 14.80 10.95
CA LYS A 85 6.52 13.96 9.99
C LYS A 85 7.36 13.73 8.74
N PHE A 86 7.04 12.63 8.05
CA PHE A 86 7.66 12.24 6.80
C PHE A 86 6.78 12.64 5.63
N ILE A 87 7.31 13.39 4.68
CA ILE A 87 6.55 14.05 3.62
C ILE A 87 6.97 13.60 2.22
N SER A 88 6.02 13.59 1.30
CA SER A 88 6.29 13.38 -0.13
C SER A 88 5.32 14.20 -0.97
N LYS A 89 5.79 14.68 -2.11
CA LYS A 89 5.00 15.50 -3.03
C LYS A 89 4.47 14.64 -4.16
N ILE A 90 3.21 14.85 -4.46
CA ILE A 90 2.48 14.26 -5.57
C ILE A 90 2.29 15.37 -6.59
N HIS A 91 2.77 15.12 -7.79
CA HIS A 91 2.72 16.06 -8.88
C HIS A 91 1.94 15.51 -10.06
N PHE A 92 1.46 16.42 -10.89
CA PHE A 92 0.70 16.10 -12.08
C PHE A 92 1.29 16.85 -13.26
N GLY A 93 1.11 16.31 -14.46
CA GLY A 93 1.51 17.01 -15.67
C GLY A 93 0.90 16.41 -16.92
N MET A 94 1.36 16.90 -18.05
CA MET A 94 0.96 16.41 -19.36
C MET A 94 2.17 16.34 -20.26
N ILE A 95 2.38 15.18 -20.90
CA ILE A 95 3.25 15.07 -22.06
C ILE A 95 2.39 15.30 -23.29
N SER A 96 2.79 16.19 -24.18
CA SER A 96 2.06 16.47 -25.43
C SER A 96 2.99 16.72 -26.61
N LYS A 97 2.52 16.41 -27.82
CA LYS A 97 3.27 16.62 -29.06
C LYS A 97 2.92 17.99 -29.65
N ILE A 98 3.87 18.90 -29.67
CA ILE A 98 3.77 20.27 -30.22
C ILE A 98 4.82 20.39 -31.33
N ASP A 99 4.41 20.75 -32.54
CA ASP A 99 5.31 20.88 -33.71
C ASP A 99 6.23 19.66 -33.93
N ASN A 100 5.65 18.46 -33.86
CA ASN A 100 6.37 17.17 -33.95
C ASN A 100 7.42 16.91 -32.85
N LYS A 101 7.44 17.69 -31.77
CA LYS A 101 8.30 17.45 -30.60
C LYS A 101 7.46 17.15 -29.37
N TRP A 102 7.92 16.22 -28.54
CA TRP A 102 7.30 15.96 -27.24
C TRP A 102 7.72 17.03 -26.24
N SER A 103 6.75 17.60 -25.54
CA SER A 103 6.92 18.59 -24.48
C SER A 103 6.21 18.13 -23.22
N PHE A 104 6.77 18.46 -22.07
CA PHE A 104 6.16 18.24 -20.76
C PHE A 104 5.71 19.57 -20.16
N THR A 105 4.48 19.58 -19.62
CA THR A 105 3.93 20.71 -18.89
C THR A 105 3.44 20.24 -17.53
N GLU A 106 4.01 20.77 -16.46
CA GLU A 106 3.56 20.49 -15.10
C GLU A 106 2.23 21.20 -14.77
N ASN A 107 1.37 20.55 -14.00
CA ASN A 107 0.16 21.11 -13.43
C ASN A 107 0.33 21.32 -11.92
N THR A 108 0.99 22.42 -11.58
CA THR A 108 1.28 22.80 -10.19
C THR A 108 0.05 23.04 -9.32
N GLN A 109 -1.10 23.38 -9.92
CA GLN A 109 -2.34 23.61 -9.19
C GLN A 109 -2.94 22.32 -8.62
N LYS A 110 -2.69 21.17 -9.27
CA LYS A 110 -3.13 19.86 -8.78
C LYS A 110 -2.16 19.24 -7.80
N SER A 111 -0.90 19.67 -7.78
CA SER A 111 0.12 19.10 -6.90
C SER A 111 -0.25 19.28 -5.42
N PHE A 112 0.11 18.29 -4.60
CA PHE A 112 -0.10 18.31 -3.17
C PHE A 112 0.97 17.52 -2.43
N GLN A 113 1.00 17.68 -1.10
CA GLN A 113 1.90 16.95 -0.23
C GLN A 113 1.15 15.92 0.60
N THR A 114 1.67 14.70 0.65
CA THR A 114 1.27 13.66 1.59
C THR A 114 2.19 13.65 2.80
N GLN A 115 1.70 13.14 3.93
CA GLN A 115 2.47 13.06 5.16
C GLN A 115 2.13 11.80 5.96
N THR A 116 3.11 11.27 6.70
CA THR A 116 2.92 10.14 7.62
C THR A 116 3.86 10.27 8.82
N GLN A 117 3.55 9.55 9.89
CA GLN A 117 4.48 9.33 11.01
C GLN A 117 5.14 7.95 10.95
N LEU A 118 4.68 7.07 10.06
CA LEU A 118 5.31 5.78 9.83
C LEU A 118 6.72 5.99 9.30
N ASN A 119 7.68 5.35 9.96
CA ASN A 119 9.08 5.46 9.59
C ASN A 119 9.84 4.22 10.06
N TYR A 120 10.97 3.99 9.40
CA TYR A 120 11.96 3.00 9.76
C TYR A 120 13.29 3.72 9.93
N ASN A 121 13.84 3.67 11.15
CA ASN A 121 15.09 4.36 11.51
C ASN A 121 15.11 5.85 11.16
N GLY A 122 13.99 6.55 11.39
CA GLY A 122 13.91 7.99 11.12
C GLY A 122 13.88 8.35 9.64
N ARG A 123 13.49 7.41 8.77
CA ARG A 123 13.22 7.64 7.34
C ARG A 123 11.86 7.05 6.97
N GLY A 124 11.14 7.69 6.07
CA GLY A 124 9.82 7.25 5.65
C GLY A 124 9.25 8.15 4.58
N ASN A 125 8.16 7.69 3.97
CA ASN A 125 7.51 8.34 2.85
C ASN A 125 8.48 8.60 1.68
N GLU A 126 9.47 7.75 1.46
CA GLU A 126 10.40 7.82 0.33
C GLU A 126 9.79 7.04 -0.84
N LEU A 127 8.99 7.75 -1.64
CA LEU A 127 8.08 7.13 -2.60
C LEU A 127 8.82 6.77 -3.90
N SER A 128 9.13 5.50 -4.09
CA SER A 128 9.91 5.03 -5.24
C SER A 128 9.05 4.56 -6.42
N GLU A 129 7.73 4.46 -6.26
CA GLU A 129 6.81 4.05 -7.32
C GLU A 129 5.40 4.63 -7.10
N VAL A 130 4.66 4.81 -8.20
CA VAL A 130 3.22 5.07 -8.20
C VAL A 130 2.54 4.26 -9.31
N ILE A 131 1.64 3.34 -8.93
CA ILE A 131 0.97 2.47 -9.89
C ILE A 131 -0.51 2.33 -9.63
N GLN A 132 -1.26 2.24 -10.72
CA GLN A 132 -2.66 1.89 -10.68
C GLN A 132 -2.83 0.37 -10.54
N TYR A 133 -3.54 -0.08 -9.52
CA TYR A 133 -3.88 -1.49 -9.34
C TYR A 133 -5.35 -1.67 -8.96
N PHE A 134 -6.09 -2.42 -9.79
CA PHE A 134 -7.56 -2.40 -9.79
C PHE A 134 -8.08 -0.96 -9.75
N ASN A 135 -8.84 -0.60 -8.72
CA ASN A 135 -9.58 0.66 -8.63
C ASN A 135 -8.82 1.75 -7.84
N ASN A 136 -7.61 1.43 -7.34
CA ASN A 136 -6.88 2.30 -6.43
C ASN A 136 -5.48 2.62 -6.97
N LEU A 137 -5.03 3.85 -6.73
CA LEU A 137 -3.66 4.25 -6.98
C LEU A 137 -2.82 3.89 -5.75
N TYR A 138 -1.65 3.30 -5.94
CA TYR A 138 -0.75 2.89 -4.87
C TYR A 138 0.61 3.55 -4.97
N VAL A 139 1.19 3.87 -3.83
CA VAL A 139 2.56 4.38 -3.68
C VAL A 139 3.37 3.51 -2.70
N PHE A 140 4.69 3.52 -2.86
CA PHE A 140 5.59 2.53 -2.26
C PHE A 140 6.71 3.23 -1.51
N ASP A 141 6.77 3.06 -0.19
CA ASP A 141 7.86 3.62 0.64
C ASP A 141 8.99 2.60 0.76
N ASP A 142 10.14 2.90 0.15
CA ASP A 142 11.31 1.99 0.10
C ASP A 142 12.04 1.86 1.45
N LYS A 143 11.65 2.62 2.48
CA LYS A 143 12.23 2.52 3.83
C LYS A 143 11.38 1.70 4.76
N THR A 144 10.08 1.94 4.78
CA THR A 144 9.18 1.22 5.67
C THR A 144 8.68 -0.09 5.08
N GLY A 145 8.79 -0.28 3.76
CA GLY A 145 8.19 -1.39 3.04
C GLY A 145 6.66 -1.28 2.94
N VAL A 146 6.09 -0.13 3.30
CA VAL A 146 4.65 0.13 3.22
C VAL A 146 4.26 0.41 1.78
N ILE A 147 3.23 -0.28 1.33
CA ILE A 147 2.47 0.05 0.13
C ILE A 147 1.16 0.65 0.62
N ALA A 148 0.81 1.81 0.08
CA ALA A 148 -0.34 2.56 0.53
C ALA A 148 -1.17 3.05 -0.63
N GLN A 149 -2.48 3.08 -0.40
CA GLN A 149 -3.41 3.72 -1.31
C GLN A 149 -3.20 5.23 -1.26
N LEU A 150 -3.01 5.83 -2.43
CA LEU A 150 -2.97 7.27 -2.63
C LEU A 150 -4.37 7.74 -3.04
N ASP A 151 -5.03 8.44 -2.12
CA ASP A 151 -6.33 9.06 -2.34
C ASP A 151 -6.14 10.49 -2.85
N LEU A 152 -6.54 10.74 -4.09
CA LEU A 152 -6.39 12.03 -4.75
C LEU A 152 -7.47 13.04 -4.36
N ASP A 153 -8.65 12.58 -3.95
CA ASP A 153 -9.78 13.44 -3.59
C ASP A 153 -9.53 14.07 -2.22
N HIS A 154 -9.16 13.24 -1.26
CA HIS A 154 -8.87 13.67 0.11
C HIS A 154 -7.40 14.03 0.33
N LYS A 155 -6.55 13.83 -0.69
CA LYS A 155 -5.10 14.12 -0.66
C LYS A 155 -4.38 13.40 0.48
N ASN A 156 -4.77 12.14 0.70
CA ASN A 156 -4.30 11.31 1.80
C ASN A 156 -3.57 10.06 1.31
N PHE A 157 -2.76 9.51 2.21
CA PHE A 157 -2.12 8.20 2.07
C PHE A 157 -2.76 7.26 3.11
N TYR A 158 -3.14 6.05 2.69
CA TYR A 158 -3.71 5.02 3.56
C TYR A 158 -2.87 3.75 3.48
N PRO A 159 -2.15 3.37 4.55
CA PRO A 159 -1.37 2.12 4.57
C PRO A 159 -2.27 0.93 4.21
N TRP A 160 -1.84 0.13 3.23
CA TRP A 160 -2.57 -1.05 2.79
C TRP A 160 -1.87 -2.33 3.25
N ILE A 161 -0.60 -2.48 2.87
CA ILE A 161 0.23 -3.63 3.26
C ILE A 161 1.64 -3.16 3.65
N ILE A 162 2.29 -3.93 4.52
CA ILE A 162 3.70 -3.75 4.88
C ILE A 162 4.46 -5.03 4.54
N ILE A 163 5.55 -4.87 3.80
CA ILE A 163 6.35 -5.98 3.31
C ILE A 163 7.70 -5.96 4.02
N ALA A 164 8.07 -7.07 4.65
CA ALA A 164 9.42 -7.27 5.19
C ALA A 164 10.41 -7.60 4.06
N ASP A 165 11.67 -7.18 4.21
CA ASP A 165 12.73 -7.42 3.23
C ASP A 165 13.03 -8.92 3.01
N GLY A 166 13.69 -9.23 1.89
CA GLY A 166 14.06 -10.60 1.53
C GLY A 166 12.85 -11.49 1.30
N ASN A 167 12.88 -12.70 1.86
CA ASN A 167 11.76 -13.65 1.81
C ASN A 167 10.77 -13.49 2.97
N GLY A 168 10.74 -12.31 3.59
CA GLY A 168 9.87 -12.01 4.74
C GLY A 168 10.43 -12.39 6.10
N ASN A 169 11.71 -12.75 6.19
CA ASN A 169 12.39 -13.09 7.45
C ASN A 169 13.25 -11.95 8.03
N GLN A 170 13.13 -10.73 7.49
CA GLN A 170 13.90 -9.57 7.92
C GLN A 170 13.09 -8.66 8.85
N THR A 171 13.78 -7.94 9.73
CA THR A 171 13.16 -6.93 10.61
C THR A 171 13.00 -5.57 9.93
N SER A 172 13.65 -5.37 8.78
CA SER A 172 13.53 -4.18 7.95
C SER A 172 12.39 -4.31 6.94
N GLY A 173 11.82 -3.16 6.55
CA GLY A 173 10.92 -3.08 5.40
C GLY A 173 11.63 -3.42 4.09
N ALA A 174 10.88 -3.98 3.14
CA ALA A 174 11.34 -4.20 1.79
C ALA A 174 11.63 -2.86 1.11
N LYS A 175 12.77 -2.81 0.42
CA LYS A 175 13.18 -1.65 -0.35
C LYS A 175 12.53 -1.73 -1.73
N ASN A 176 11.26 -1.35 -1.80
CA ASN A 176 10.40 -1.43 -2.98
C ASN A 176 10.82 -0.34 -3.99
N GLU A 177 11.33 -0.73 -5.14
CA GLU A 177 11.89 0.18 -6.15
C GLU A 177 11.07 0.25 -7.43
N TRP A 178 10.22 -0.74 -7.66
CA TRP A 178 9.35 -0.80 -8.81
C TRP A 178 8.12 -1.64 -8.50
N ALA A 179 7.06 -1.40 -9.27
CA ALA A 179 5.92 -2.28 -9.31
C ALA A 179 5.37 -2.43 -10.72
N THR A 180 4.72 -3.56 -11.00
CA THR A 180 4.02 -3.77 -12.26
C THR A 180 2.80 -4.68 -12.05
N VAL A 181 1.85 -4.66 -12.99
CA VAL A 181 0.66 -5.50 -12.93
C VAL A 181 0.77 -6.57 -14.01
N VAL A 182 0.69 -7.84 -13.61
CA VAL A 182 0.67 -8.98 -14.52
C VAL A 182 -0.56 -9.81 -14.21
N GLY A 183 -1.50 -9.85 -15.17
CA GLY A 183 -2.80 -10.46 -14.95
C GLY A 183 -3.58 -9.72 -13.86
N ASP A 184 -3.93 -10.44 -12.79
CA ASP A 184 -4.67 -9.94 -11.63
C ASP A 184 -3.78 -9.73 -10.39
N LYS A 185 -2.46 -9.75 -10.55
CA LYS A 185 -1.48 -9.61 -9.48
C LYS A 185 -0.61 -8.37 -9.66
N LEU A 186 -0.34 -7.69 -8.55
CA LEU A 186 0.66 -6.64 -8.42
C LEU A 186 1.99 -7.27 -8.04
N TYR A 187 3.01 -7.05 -8.86
CA TYR A 187 4.38 -7.49 -8.64
C TYR A 187 5.17 -6.31 -8.11
N VAL A 188 5.87 -6.51 -7.00
CA VAL A 188 6.66 -5.48 -6.33
C VAL A 188 8.06 -6.01 -6.13
N GLY A 189 9.08 -5.23 -6.49
CA GLY A 189 10.46 -5.69 -6.41
C GLY A 189 11.42 -4.66 -5.86
N SER A 190 12.58 -5.15 -5.46
CA SER A 190 13.73 -4.31 -5.11
C SER A 190 14.66 -4.11 -6.31
N HIS A 191 15.88 -3.65 -6.06
CA HIS A 191 16.84 -3.24 -7.08
C HIS A 191 17.20 -4.36 -8.06
N GLY A 192 17.14 -5.62 -7.63
CA GLY A 192 17.68 -6.78 -8.36
C GLY A 192 19.17 -7.00 -8.04
N PRO A 193 20.13 -6.37 -8.77
CA PRO A 193 21.54 -6.70 -8.65
C PRO A 193 22.13 -6.55 -7.25
N ASN A 194 23.00 -7.50 -6.92
CA ASN A 194 23.84 -7.43 -5.72
C ASN A 194 24.64 -6.12 -5.71
N THR A 195 24.68 -5.46 -4.55
CA THR A 195 25.72 -4.45 -4.31
C THR A 195 26.98 -5.13 -3.81
N TYR A 196 28.11 -4.57 -4.20
CA TYR A 196 29.42 -4.96 -3.72
C TYR A 196 29.98 -3.84 -2.87
N ASP A 197 30.58 -4.18 -1.73
CA ASP A 197 31.30 -3.21 -0.92
C ASP A 197 32.60 -2.77 -1.60
N SER A 198 33.34 -1.85 -0.97
CA SER A 198 34.62 -1.36 -1.50
C SER A 198 35.70 -2.44 -1.65
N LEU A 199 35.47 -3.63 -1.10
CA LEU A 199 36.35 -4.80 -1.19
C LEU A 199 35.83 -5.86 -2.18
N GLY A 200 34.74 -5.57 -2.90
CA GLY A 200 34.14 -6.48 -3.87
C GLY A 200 33.32 -7.61 -3.24
N ARG A 201 32.96 -7.53 -1.95
CA ARG A 201 32.13 -8.52 -1.26
C ARG A 201 30.65 -8.19 -1.44
N VAL A 202 29.82 -9.21 -1.62
CA VAL A 202 28.36 -9.02 -1.70
C VAL A 202 27.84 -8.47 -0.38
N ASP A 203 27.19 -7.33 -0.44
CA ASP A 203 26.70 -6.57 0.71
C ASP A 203 25.24 -6.94 1.07
N ARG A 204 24.40 -7.22 0.07
CA ARG A 204 22.99 -7.62 0.28
C ARG A 204 22.46 -8.45 -0.89
N THR A 205 21.95 -9.65 -0.56
CA THR A 205 21.40 -10.64 -1.52
C THR A 205 19.87 -10.64 -1.60
N ASN A 206 19.19 -10.02 -0.64
CA ASN A 206 17.72 -10.00 -0.54
C ASN A 206 17.00 -9.21 -1.66
N LYS A 207 17.75 -8.67 -2.62
CA LYS A 207 17.27 -7.72 -3.63
C LYS A 207 16.54 -8.37 -4.81
N TYR A 208 16.64 -9.69 -4.93
CA TYR A 208 15.98 -10.47 -5.98
C TYR A 208 14.58 -10.95 -5.57
N TYR A 209 14.16 -10.72 -4.32
CA TYR A 209 12.82 -11.14 -3.90
C TYR A 209 11.75 -10.20 -4.43
N ILE A 210 10.75 -10.80 -5.05
CA ILE A 210 9.56 -10.15 -5.61
C ILE A 210 8.35 -10.55 -4.79
N GLN A 211 7.46 -9.60 -4.51
CA GLN A 211 6.17 -9.88 -3.88
C GLN A 211 5.07 -9.87 -4.92
N LYS A 212 4.30 -10.96 -4.97
CA LYS A 212 3.10 -11.11 -5.79
C LYS A 212 1.89 -10.86 -4.91
N VAL A 213 1.32 -9.66 -5.01
CA VAL A 213 0.21 -9.18 -4.19
C VAL A 213 -1.09 -9.34 -4.95
N ASN A 214 -2.11 -9.94 -4.33
CA ASN A 214 -3.47 -10.01 -4.89
C ASN A 214 -4.31 -8.76 -4.52
N LYS A 215 -5.54 -8.69 -5.02
CA LYS A 215 -6.44 -7.55 -4.77
C LYS A 215 -6.76 -7.33 -3.29
N GLU A 216 -6.81 -8.40 -2.51
CA GLU A 216 -7.12 -8.38 -1.09
C GLU A 216 -5.90 -7.99 -0.22
N GLY A 217 -4.71 -7.88 -0.81
CA GLY A 217 -3.47 -7.55 -0.11
C GLY A 217 -2.76 -8.76 0.49
N SER A 218 -3.21 -9.98 0.20
CA SER A 218 -2.41 -11.18 0.47
C SER A 218 -1.28 -11.28 -0.55
N PHE A 219 -0.12 -11.76 -0.13
CA PHE A 219 1.03 -11.86 -1.01
C PHE A 219 1.93 -13.05 -0.68
N GLU A 220 2.72 -13.43 -1.68
CA GLU A 220 3.77 -14.44 -1.60
C GLU A 220 5.10 -13.83 -2.05
N TYR A 221 6.19 -14.35 -1.51
CA TYR A 221 7.56 -14.01 -1.92
C TYR A 221 8.02 -14.99 -3.01
N GLU A 222 8.61 -14.46 -4.07
CA GLU A 222 9.26 -15.24 -5.12
C GLU A 222 10.72 -14.82 -5.27
N ASP A 223 11.62 -15.78 -5.38
CA ASP A 223 13.05 -15.55 -5.59
C ASP A 223 13.34 -15.45 -7.11
N TRP A 224 13.81 -14.29 -7.57
CA TRP A 224 14.20 -14.04 -8.96
C TRP A 224 15.73 -14.00 -9.16
N SER A 225 16.50 -14.67 -8.30
CA SER A 225 17.97 -14.72 -8.43
C SER A 225 18.50 -15.67 -9.52
N GLY A 226 17.60 -16.39 -10.20
CA GLY A 226 17.92 -17.49 -11.15
C GLY A 226 17.82 -17.15 -12.62
#